data_AF-A0A837FZN9-F1
#
_entry.id   AF-A0A837FZN9-F1
#
_cell.length_a   1.000
_cell.length_b   1.000
_cell.length_c   1.000
_cell.angle_alpha   90.00
_cell.angle_beta   90.00
_cell.angle_gamma   90.00
#
_symmetry.space_group_name_H-M   'P 1'
#
loop_
_entity.id
_entity.type
_entity.pdbx_description
1 polymer ?
#
loop_
_entity_poly.entity_id
_entity_poly.type
_entity_poly.pdbx_seq_one_letter_code
_entity_poly.pdbx_strand_id
1 'polypeptide(L)'
;MQRFIPERWKTILALLMAVIALKQNLFFVWGMFCVFWSWENFRSKEAYFVERIELKKNPILFWIIVLSWLVMGALYFFMDKNICDFFYRL
;
A
#
# COMPACT_ATOMS: atom_id res chain seq x y z
N MET A 1 11.94 6.33 -32.96
CA MET A 1 11.72 6.60 -31.52
C MET A 1 10.80 5.51 -30.96
N GLN A 2 11.37 4.41 -30.45
CA GLN A 2 10.58 3.40 -29.74
C GLN A 2 10.15 3.99 -28.39
N ARG A 3 8.85 4.26 -28.22
CA ARG A 3 8.26 4.53 -26.91
C ARG A 3 8.37 3.23 -26.11
N PHE A 4 9.38 3.13 -25.26
CA PHE A 4 9.39 2.17 -24.18
C PHE A 4 8.21 2.54 -23.27
N ILE A 5 7.03 1.97 -23.51
CA ILE A 5 5.94 2.02 -22.54
C ILE A 5 6.44 1.07 -21.45
N PRO A 6 6.88 1.54 -20.27
CA PRO A 6 7.08 0.61 -19.17
C PRO A 6 5.68 0.09 -18.92
N GLU A 7 5.42 -1.16 -19.28
CA GLU A 7 4.14 -1.82 -19.14
C GLU A 7 3.66 -1.54 -17.70
N ARG A 8 2.72 -0.59 -17.52
CA ARG A 8 2.23 -0.17 -16.20
C ARG A 8 1.27 -1.22 -15.63
N TRP A 9 1.44 -2.47 -16.07
CA TRP A 9 0.62 -3.62 -15.75
C TRP A 9 0.59 -3.86 -14.25
N LYS A 10 1.70 -3.62 -13.53
CA LYS A 10 1.74 -3.72 -12.06
C LYS A 10 0.78 -2.74 -11.40
N THR A 11 0.73 -1.49 -11.89
CA THR A 11 -0.20 -0.46 -11.40
C THR A 11 -1.64 -0.81 -11.76
N ILE A 12 -1.89 -1.26 -12.99
CA ILE A 12 -3.24 -1.68 -13.43
C ILE A 12 -3.74 -2.84 -12.57
N LEU A 13 -2.89 -3.84 -12.33
CA LEU A 13 -3.18 -5.00 -11.50
C LEU A 13 -3.41 -4.61 -10.03
N ALA A 14 -2.61 -3.70 -9.48
CA ALA A 14 -2.85 -3.15 -8.14
C ALA A 14 -4.19 -2.41 -8.04
N LEU A 15 -4.56 -1.61 -9.05
CA LEU A 15 -5.84 -0.92 -9.10
C LEU A 15 -7.01 -1.90 -9.20
N LEU A 16 -6.88 -2.96 -10.01
CA LEU A 16 -7.88 -4.03 -10.09
C LEU A 16 -8.05 -4.73 -8.73
N MET A 17 -6.96 -5.05 -8.04
CA MET A 17 -7.02 -5.62 -6.69
C MET A 17 -7.71 -4.68 -5.70
N ALA A 18 -7.44 -3.37 -5.77
CA ALA A 18 -8.09 -2.38 -4.91
C ALA A 18 -9.61 -2.34 -5.13
N VAL A 19 -10.07 -2.40 -6.38
CA VAL A 19 -11.51 -2.45 -6.70
C VAL A 19 -12.16 -3.73 -6.17
N ILE A 20 -11.52 -4.89 -6.34
CA ILE A 20 -12.00 -6.16 -5.81
C ILE A 20 -12.08 -6.11 -4.28
N ALA A 21 -11.04 -5.57 -3.64
CA ALA A 21 -10.97 -5.43 -2.19
C ALA A 21 -12.10 -4.55 -1.63
N LEU A 22 -12.47 -3.47 -2.32
CA LEU A 22 -13.61 -2.64 -1.93
C LEU A 22 -14.94 -3.40 -2.04
N LYS A 23 -15.15 -4.14 -3.13
CA LYS A 23 -16.40 -4.89 -3.35
C LYS A 23 -16.62 -5.96 -2.27
N GLN A 24 -15.54 -6.56 -1.78
CA GLN A 24 -15.57 -7.68 -0.85
C GLN A 24 -15.21 -7.29 0.60
N ASN A 25 -15.00 -5.99 0.87
CA ASN A 25 -14.53 -5.48 2.17
C ASN A 25 -13.30 -6.23 2.70
N LEU A 26 -12.33 -6.51 1.82
CA LEU A 26 -11.08 -7.21 2.15
C LEU A 26 -10.07 -6.21 2.68
N PHE A 27 -10.10 -6.00 4.00
CA PHE A 27 -9.16 -5.12 4.68
C PHE A 27 -7.72 -5.63 4.59
N PHE A 28 -7.51 -6.94 4.50
CA PHE A 28 -6.21 -7.56 4.32
C PHE A 28 -5.47 -7.05 3.08
N VAL A 29 -6.15 -6.91 1.95
CA VAL A 29 -5.55 -6.40 0.71
C VAL A 29 -5.10 -4.95 0.89
N TRP A 30 -5.88 -4.14 1.60
CA TRP A 30 -5.49 -2.79 1.98
C TRP A 30 -4.31 -2.77 2.94
N GLY A 31 -4.25 -3.72 3.87
CA GLY A 31 -3.11 -3.89 4.77
C GLY A 31 -1.82 -4.21 4.01
N MET A 32 -1.90 -5.10 3.02
CA MET A 32 -0.78 -5.41 2.13
C MET A 32 -0.31 -4.19 1.32
N PHE A 33 -1.23 -3.35 0.83
CA PHE A 33 -0.85 -2.10 0.18
C PHE A 33 -0.12 -1.14 1.11
N CYS A 34 -0.55 -1.03 2.37
CA CYS A 34 0.12 -0.17 3.35
C CYS A 34 1.56 -0.64 3.63
N VAL A 35 1.78 -1.94 3.76
CA VAL A 35 3.13 -2.52 3.90
C VAL A 35 3.96 -2.29 2.65
N PHE A 36 3.38 -2.50 1.47
CA PHE A 36 4.04 -2.24 0.20
C PHE A 36 4.47 -0.77 0.05
N TRP A 37 3.61 0.18 0.42
CA TRP A 37 3.95 1.60 0.40
C TRP A 37 5.02 1.97 1.41
N SER A 38 4.97 1.41 2.62
CA SER A 38 6.04 1.57 3.61
C SER A 38 7.39 1.12 3.03
N TRP A 39 7.42 -0.05 2.38
CA TRP A 39 8.62 -0.56 1.72
C TRP A 39 9.12 0.35 0.58
N GLU A 40 8.22 0.84 -0.27
CA GLU A 40 8.61 1.74 -1.35
C GLU A 40 9.12 3.09 -0.83
N ASN A 41 8.53 3.63 0.25
CA ASN A 41 9.00 4.84 0.92
C ASN A 41 10.44 4.66 1.46
N PHE A 42 10.77 3.48 1.96
CA PHE A 42 12.15 3.16 2.36
C PHE A 42 13.11 3.12 1.17
N ARG A 43 12.69 2.48 0.07
CA ARG A 43 13.50 2.34 -1.14
C ARG A 43 13.78 3.70 -1.79
N SER A 44 12.77 4.55 -1.91
CA SER A 44 12.87 5.90 -2.47
C SER A 44 13.55 6.88 -1.51
N LYS A 45 13.58 6.59 -0.21
CA LYS A 45 13.95 7.51 0.88
C LYS A 45 13.09 8.77 0.91
N GLU A 46 11.87 8.65 0.39
CA GLU A 46 10.87 9.70 0.29
C GLU A 46 9.51 9.12 0.62
N ALA A 47 8.79 9.76 1.52
CA ALA A 47 7.43 9.37 1.87
C ALA A 47 6.45 10.41 1.33
N TYR A 48 5.36 9.96 0.72
CA TYR A 48 4.26 10.84 0.33
C TYR A 48 3.08 10.62 1.25
N PHE A 49 2.53 11.72 1.78
CA PHE A 49 1.28 11.68 2.55
C PHE A 49 0.30 12.72 1.98
N VAL A 50 0.62 14.00 2.12
CA VAL A 50 -0.04 15.12 1.42
C VAL A 50 0.96 15.79 0.47
N GLU A 51 2.19 15.95 0.95
CA GLU A 51 3.33 16.38 0.16
C GLU A 51 4.46 15.35 0.26
N ARG A 52 5.49 15.53 -0.57
CA ARG A 52 6.67 14.66 -0.58
C ARG A 52 7.60 15.08 0.56
N ILE A 53 7.91 14.13 1.44
CA ILE A 53 8.84 14.29 2.56
C ILE A 53 10.08 13.44 2.31
N GLU A 54 11.23 14.08 2.14
CA GLU A 54 12.53 13.41 2.01
C GLU A 54 13.12 13.07 3.37
N LEU A 55 13.64 11.85 3.54
CA LEU A 55 14.28 11.38 4.77
C LEU A 55 15.46 12.29 5.21
N LYS A 56 16.21 12.82 4.25
CA LYS A 56 17.39 13.67 4.53
C LYS A 56 17.02 15.04 5.11
N LYS A 57 15.88 15.62 4.69
CA LYS A 57 15.45 16.96 5.10
C LYS A 57 14.66 16.91 6.41
N ASN A 58 13.73 15.95 6.51
CA ASN A 58 12.83 15.83 7.65
C ASN A 58 12.72 14.36 8.09
N PRO A 59 13.74 13.82 8.79
CA PRO A 59 13.78 12.40 9.14
C PRO A 59 12.63 12.00 10.08
N ILE A 60 12.27 12.85 11.03
CA ILE A 60 11.21 12.57 12.01
C ILE A 60 9.86 12.39 11.31
N LEU A 61 9.47 13.34 10.46
CA LEU A 61 8.23 13.27 9.68
C LEU A 61 8.20 12.06 8.75
N PHE A 62 9.32 11.75 8.09
CA PHE A 62 9.44 10.54 7.28
C PHE A 62 9.12 9.29 8.08
N TRP A 63 9.74 9.11 9.26
CA TRP A 63 9.50 7.93 10.11
C TRP A 63 8.07 7.88 10.64
N ILE A 64 7.47 9.02 10.99
CA ILE A 64 6.05 9.07 11.41
C ILE A 64 5.13 8.58 10.29
N ILE A 65 5.36 9.02 9.05
CA ILE A 65 4.55 8.59 7.89
C ILE A 65 4.75 7.08 7.65
N VAL A 66 5.99 6.60 7.66
CA VAL A 66 6.29 5.19 7.44
C VAL A 66 5.67 4.30 8.52
N LEU A 67 5.76 4.72 9.79
CA LEU A 67 5.14 4.01 10.91
C LEU A 67 3.62 4.05 10.83
N SER A 68 3.01 5.17 10.42
CA SER A 68 1.56 5.24 10.28
C SER A 68 1.04 4.26 9.21
N TRP A 69 1.76 4.10 8.09
CA TRP A 69 1.45 3.07 7.10
C TRP A 69 1.56 1.66 7.67
N LEU A 70 2.63 1.35 8.41
CA LEU A 70 2.79 0.02 9.02
C LEU A 70 1.71 -0.28 10.05
N VAL A 71 1.40 0.69 10.93
CA VAL A 71 0.34 0.57 11.94
C VAL A 71 -1.02 0.38 11.27
N MET A 72 -1.34 1.18 10.26
CA MET A 72 -2.59 1.04 9.51
C MET A 72 -2.69 -0.33 8.83
N GLY A 73 -1.58 -0.80 8.26
CA GLY A 73 -1.50 -2.14 7.68
C GLY A 73 -1.77 -3.26 8.69
N ALA A 74 -1.15 -3.17 9.88
CA ALA A 74 -1.38 -4.10 10.97
C ALA A 74 -2.84 -4.05 11.46
N LEU A 75 -3.41 -2.85 11.64
CA LEU A 75 -4.80 -2.68 12.07
C LEU A 75 -5.77 -3.31 11.08
N TYR A 76 -5.58 -3.08 9.77
CA TYR A 76 -6.42 -3.70 8.75
C TYR A 76 -6.30 -5.23 8.74
N PHE A 77 -5.11 -5.77 9.00
CA PHE A 77 -4.93 -7.21 9.16
C PHE A 77 -5.71 -7.75 10.37
N PHE A 78 -5.65 -7.09 11.52
CA PHE A 78 -6.38 -7.50 12.73
C PHE A 78 -7.90 -7.31 12.63
N MET A 79 -8.36 -6.30 11.89
CA MET A 79 -9.78 -6.03 11.71
C MET A 79 -10.43 -6.95 10.67
N ASP A 80 -9.63 -7.60 9.81
CA ASP A 80 -10.17 -8.44 8.75
C ASP A 80 -10.70 -9.77 9.30
N LYS A 81 -12.01 -9.82 9.51
CA LYS A 81 -12.75 -11.06 9.82
C LYS A 81 -13.23 -11.79 8.57
N ASN A 82 -13.23 -11.12 7.43
CA ASN A 82 -13.75 -11.63 6.16
C ASN A 82 -12.70 -12.41 5.35
N ILE A 83 -11.43 -12.35 5.77
CA ILE A 83 -10.33 -13.03 5.08
C ILE A 83 -10.61 -14.53 4.91
N CYS A 84 -11.05 -15.20 5.97
CA CYS A 84 -11.37 -16.63 5.95
C CYS A 84 -12.59 -16.93 5.06
N ASP A 85 -13.61 -16.09 5.12
CA ASP A 85 -14.83 -16.23 4.32
C ASP A 85 -14.56 -16.04 2.82
N PHE A 86 -13.63 -15.16 2.45
CA PHE A 86 -13.22 -14.98 1.06
C PHE A 86 -12.52 -16.22 0.51
N PHE A 87 -11.54 -16.77 1.24
CA PHE A 87 -10.86 -17.99 0.82
C PHE A 87 -11.79 -19.21 0.81
N TYR A 88 -12.83 -19.22 1.65
CA TYR A 88 -13.84 -20.28 1.64
C TYR A 88 -14.80 -20.21 0.44
N ARG A 89 -15.05 -19.01 -0.12
CA ARG A 89 -15.96 -18.79 -1.26
C ARG A 89 -15.29 -18.89 -2.63
N LEU A 90 -13.97 -18.99 -2.68
CA LEU A 90 -13.17 -19.09 -3.91
C LEU A 90 -13.04 -20.56 -4.35
#